data_AF-A0A817QPZ6-F1
#
_entry.id   AF-A0A817QPZ6-F1
#
_cell.length_a   1.000
_cell.length_b   1.000
_cell.length_c   1.000
_cell.angle_alpha   90.00
_cell.angle_beta   90.00
_cell.angle_gamma   90.00
#
_symmetry.space_group_name_H-M   'P 1'
#
loop_
_entity.id
_entity.type
_entity.pdbx_description
1 polymer ?
#
loop_
_entity_poly.entity_id
_entity_poly.type
_entity_poly.pdbx_seq_one_letter_code
_entity_poly.pdbx_strand_id
1 'polypeptide(L)'
;LFLTIIYKNKPKFHVYELPITKMTLIKEYDPPPNIAIYHLSIFADIDADGELEHILPVCMNFDCSDSRIYVRDNNEWHQLPIQFGNDLRFPSKNEFPSPFDQIPISVKIADYNLDGYPDMVAIMKDSSNDSTVSIILQNRACGTDNNLHCTYNRTFTPQTDEEYILAARNATLAVFFDVLEDGYPDLLVLQGSSKQNFQLIGFQNSLVQDVHFIKVMVLSTFSCDTCSHQQKLPYGNDQPGQSIKMETITILDGIKDNWIQLSGRLNFQINYSKTCSFDD
;
A
#
# COMPACT_ATOMS: atom_id res chain seq x y z
N LEU A 1 -17.62 7.41 -7.87
CA LEU A 1 -18.35 6.76 -6.76
C LEU A 1 -18.71 5.34 -7.17
N PHE A 2 -18.48 4.37 -6.29
CA PHE A 2 -18.78 2.97 -6.55
C PHE A 2 -19.90 2.47 -5.64
N LEU A 3 -20.89 1.79 -6.20
CA LEU A 3 -22.05 1.29 -5.47
C LEU A 3 -22.35 -0.15 -5.89
N THR A 4 -22.46 -1.04 -4.90
CA THR A 4 -23.11 -2.34 -5.08
C THR A 4 -24.61 -2.15 -4.91
N ILE A 5 -25.38 -2.48 -5.95
CA ILE A 5 -26.84 -2.41 -5.89
C ILE A 5 -27.46 -3.77 -6.17
N ILE A 6 -28.62 -4.03 -5.59
CA ILE A 6 -29.44 -5.18 -5.97
C ILE A 6 -30.42 -4.71 -7.05
N TYR A 7 -30.20 -5.13 -8.29
CA TYR A 7 -31.08 -4.83 -9.43
C TYR A 7 -31.79 -6.10 -9.90
N LYS A 8 -33.13 -6.10 -9.88
CA LYS A 8 -33.96 -7.27 -10.24
C LYS A 8 -33.54 -8.55 -9.51
N ASN A 9 -33.30 -8.46 -8.20
CA ASN A 9 -32.82 -9.54 -7.33
C ASN A 9 -31.42 -10.10 -7.69
N LYS A 10 -30.61 -9.36 -8.46
CA LYS A 10 -29.21 -9.71 -8.72
C LYS A 10 -28.29 -8.57 -8.29
N PRO A 11 -27.19 -8.86 -7.59
CA PRO A 11 -26.18 -7.86 -7.28
C PRO A 11 -25.51 -7.36 -8.57
N LYS A 12 -25.27 -6.06 -8.65
CA LYS A 12 -24.56 -5.37 -9.73
C LYS A 12 -23.62 -4.31 -9.18
N PHE A 13 -22.55 -4.06 -9.91
CA PHE A 13 -21.57 -3.03 -9.60
C PHE A 13 -21.71 -1.87 -10.57
N HIS A 14 -21.91 -0.68 -10.02
CA HIS A 14 -22.04 0.55 -10.78
C HIS A 14 -20.91 1.51 -10.44
N VAL A 15 -20.17 1.94 -11.45
CA VAL A 15 -19.17 3.00 -11.36
C VAL A 15 -19.78 4.28 -11.91
N TYR A 16 -19.77 5.32 -11.10
CA TYR A 16 -20.27 6.63 -11.46
C TYR A 16 -19.16 7.67 -11.48
N GLU A 17 -19.21 8.53 -12.49
CA GLU A 17 -18.46 9.77 -12.54
C GLU A 17 -19.28 10.87 -11.85
N LEU A 18 -18.58 11.72 -11.10
CA LEU A 18 -19.19 12.82 -10.33
C LEU A 18 -18.67 14.17 -10.86
N PRO A 19 -19.14 14.65 -12.01
CA PRO A 19 -18.98 16.04 -12.35
C PRO A 19 -19.86 16.90 -11.42
N ILE A 20 -19.45 18.16 -11.22
CA ILE A 20 -20.02 19.11 -10.24
C ILE A 20 -21.56 19.22 -10.32
N THR A 21 -22.15 18.97 -11.49
CA THR A 21 -23.57 19.22 -11.76
C THR A 21 -24.45 17.98 -11.78
N LYS A 22 -23.94 16.81 -12.16
CA LYS A 22 -24.78 15.60 -12.32
C LYS A 22 -23.96 14.32 -12.33
N MET A 23 -24.31 13.39 -11.44
CA MET A 23 -23.74 12.04 -11.42
C MET A 23 -24.14 11.24 -12.67
N THR A 24 -23.15 10.64 -13.35
CA THR A 24 -23.32 9.86 -14.58
C THR A 24 -22.80 8.44 -14.38
N LEU A 25 -23.58 7.44 -14.79
CA LEU A 25 -23.15 6.05 -14.78
C LEU A 25 -22.15 5.85 -15.93
N ILE A 26 -20.94 5.37 -15.63
CA ILE A 26 -19.88 5.17 -16.63
C ILE A 26 -19.58 3.69 -16.89
N LYS A 27 -19.70 2.83 -15.88
CA LYS A 27 -19.54 1.38 -16.02
C LYS A 27 -20.57 0.64 -15.19
N GLU A 28 -21.07 -0.45 -15.73
CA GLU A 28 -21.93 -1.42 -15.06
C GLU A 28 -21.41 -2.82 -15.37
N TYR A 29 -21.27 -3.66 -14.35
CA TYR A 29 -20.85 -5.05 -14.54
C TYR A 29 -21.39 -5.96 -13.42
N ASP A 30 -21.46 -7.24 -13.75
CA ASP A 30 -21.93 -8.28 -12.83
C ASP A 30 -20.77 -8.78 -11.94
N PRO A 31 -21.06 -9.20 -10.69
CA PRO A 31 -20.09 -9.88 -9.84
C PRO A 31 -19.74 -11.28 -10.35
N PRO A 32 -18.71 -11.94 -9.77
CA PRO A 32 -18.47 -13.35 -10.00
C PRO A 32 -19.70 -14.20 -9.65
N PRO A 33 -19.95 -15.32 -10.36
CA PRO A 33 -21.11 -16.16 -10.11
C PRO A 33 -20.98 -16.94 -8.78
N ASN A 34 -22.13 -17.36 -8.24
CA ASN A 34 -22.23 -18.28 -7.09
C ASN A 34 -21.63 -17.79 -5.76
N ILE A 35 -21.57 -16.46 -5.54
CA ILE A 35 -21.19 -15.89 -4.25
C ILE A 35 -22.39 -15.89 -3.28
N ALA A 36 -22.18 -16.38 -2.05
CA ALA A 36 -23.19 -16.36 -1.00
C ALA A 36 -23.18 -15.04 -0.21
N ILE A 37 -22.00 -14.52 0.11
CA ILE A 37 -21.82 -13.27 0.88
C ILE A 37 -20.80 -12.39 0.16
N TYR A 38 -21.20 -11.14 -0.09
CA TYR A 38 -20.35 -10.08 -0.61
C TYR A 38 -19.85 -9.22 0.55
N HIS A 39 -18.54 -9.05 0.64
CA HIS A 39 -17.93 -8.11 1.58
C HIS A 39 -17.70 -6.75 0.91
N LEU A 40 -17.11 -5.81 1.65
CA LEU A 40 -16.83 -4.48 1.13
C LEU A 40 -15.75 -4.57 0.05
N SER A 41 -16.11 -4.06 -1.13
CA SER A 41 -15.21 -3.89 -2.26
C SER A 41 -14.25 -2.73 -2.04
N ILE A 42 -13.05 -2.86 -2.59
CA ILE A 42 -12.04 -1.79 -2.61
C ILE A 42 -11.38 -1.71 -3.99
N PHE A 43 -10.67 -0.61 -4.24
CA PHE A 43 -9.92 -0.40 -5.47
C PHE A 43 -8.48 -0.05 -5.11
N ALA A 44 -7.54 -0.73 -5.74
CA ALA A 44 -6.10 -0.48 -5.62
C ALA A 44 -5.36 -1.09 -6.80
N ASP A 45 -4.23 -0.49 -7.12
CA ASP A 45 -3.24 -0.95 -8.09
C ASP A 45 -2.33 -1.99 -7.40
N ILE A 46 -2.72 -3.26 -7.44
CA ILE A 46 -2.03 -4.33 -6.69
C ILE A 46 -0.88 -4.97 -7.48
N ASP A 47 -0.78 -4.73 -8.78
CA ASP A 47 0.33 -5.17 -9.62
C ASP A 47 1.22 -4.03 -10.14
N ALA A 48 0.99 -2.81 -9.65
CA ALA A 48 1.80 -1.61 -9.86
C ALA A 48 1.92 -1.22 -11.36
N ASP A 49 0.84 -1.41 -12.13
CA ASP A 49 0.78 -1.10 -13.55
C ASP A 49 0.21 0.31 -13.85
N GLY A 50 -0.30 0.99 -12.82
CA GLY A 50 -0.90 2.32 -12.89
C GLY A 50 -2.42 2.33 -13.11
N GLU A 51 -3.06 1.17 -13.26
CA GLU A 51 -4.50 1.00 -13.26
C GLU A 51 -5.01 0.56 -11.87
N LEU A 52 -6.32 0.70 -11.62
CA LEU A 52 -6.90 0.31 -10.34
C LEU A 52 -7.78 -0.92 -10.51
N GLU A 53 -7.42 -2.00 -9.84
CA GLU A 53 -8.20 -3.21 -9.86
C GLU A 53 -9.34 -3.13 -8.86
N HIS A 54 -10.47 -3.77 -9.19
CA HIS A 54 -11.57 -3.93 -8.24
C HIS A 54 -11.36 -5.22 -7.45
N ILE A 55 -11.05 -5.09 -6.17
CA ILE A 55 -10.86 -6.22 -5.25
C ILE A 55 -12.17 -6.47 -4.49
N LEU A 56 -12.58 -7.73 -4.47
CA LEU A 56 -13.83 -8.20 -3.89
C LEU A 56 -13.57 -9.43 -3.00
N PRO A 57 -13.49 -9.25 -1.67
CA PRO A 57 -13.53 -10.35 -0.72
C PRO A 57 -14.95 -10.94 -0.68
N VAL A 58 -15.05 -12.27 -0.58
CA VAL A 58 -16.33 -12.99 -0.63
C VAL A 58 -16.30 -14.27 0.21
N CYS A 59 -17.50 -14.73 0.57
CA CYS A 59 -17.73 -16.10 0.99
C CYS A 59 -18.58 -16.83 -0.05
N MET A 60 -18.14 -18.01 -0.47
CA MET A 60 -18.89 -18.87 -1.39
C MET A 60 -20.04 -19.60 -0.69
N ASN A 61 -20.03 -19.64 0.64
CA ASN A 61 -21.05 -20.22 1.51
C ASN A 61 -21.38 -19.30 2.70
N PHE A 62 -22.51 -19.53 3.37
CA PHE A 62 -23.03 -18.65 4.42
C PHE A 62 -22.26 -18.71 5.75
N ASP A 63 -21.54 -19.80 5.99
CA ASP A 63 -20.64 -20.02 7.13
C ASP A 63 -19.20 -19.53 6.85
N CYS A 64 -18.94 -19.04 5.63
CA CYS A 64 -17.64 -18.55 5.18
C CYS A 64 -16.50 -19.58 5.23
N SER A 65 -16.79 -20.89 5.31
CA SER A 65 -15.73 -21.91 5.25
C SER A 65 -15.03 -21.98 3.89
N ASP A 66 -15.64 -21.46 2.82
CA ASP A 66 -14.98 -21.19 1.53
C ASP A 66 -14.89 -19.68 1.30
N SER A 67 -13.81 -19.10 1.82
CA SER A 67 -13.47 -17.69 1.71
C SER A 67 -12.53 -17.44 0.54
N ARG A 68 -12.82 -16.44 -0.29
CA ARG A 68 -12.05 -16.11 -1.49
C ARG A 68 -11.89 -14.61 -1.67
N ILE A 69 -10.86 -14.21 -2.39
CA ILE A 69 -10.72 -12.85 -2.89
C ILE A 69 -10.69 -12.90 -4.42
N TYR A 70 -11.56 -12.10 -5.03
CA TYR A 70 -11.58 -11.87 -6.47
C TYR A 70 -10.96 -10.51 -6.78
N VAL A 71 -10.28 -10.44 -7.91
CA VAL A 71 -9.75 -9.21 -8.49
C VAL A 71 -10.33 -9.05 -9.87
N ARG A 72 -10.75 -7.83 -10.19
CA ARG A 72 -11.21 -7.47 -11.50
C ARG A 72 -10.12 -6.70 -12.21
N ASP A 73 -9.60 -7.28 -13.28
CA ASP A 73 -8.65 -6.67 -14.19
C ASP A 73 -9.18 -6.80 -15.62
N ASN A 74 -8.92 -5.82 -16.48
CA ASN A 74 -9.20 -5.88 -17.92
C ASN A 74 -10.61 -6.35 -18.31
N ASN A 75 -11.60 -5.99 -17.50
CA ASN A 75 -12.98 -6.42 -17.61
C ASN A 75 -13.25 -7.93 -17.41
N GLU A 76 -12.34 -8.67 -16.80
CA GLU A 76 -12.53 -10.06 -16.35
C GLU A 76 -12.41 -10.18 -14.83
N TRP A 77 -12.90 -11.28 -14.26
CA TRP A 77 -12.80 -11.58 -12.84
C TRP A 77 -11.83 -12.73 -12.64
N HIS A 78 -10.79 -12.49 -11.85
CA HIS A 78 -9.76 -13.45 -11.51
C HIS A 78 -9.93 -13.84 -10.04
N GLN A 79 -10.04 -15.14 -9.77
CA GLN A 79 -9.93 -15.62 -8.39
C GLN A 79 -8.45 -15.66 -8.02
N LEU A 80 -8.08 -14.99 -6.94
CA LEU A 80 -6.73 -15.08 -6.42
C LEU A 80 -6.54 -16.44 -5.70
N PRO A 81 -5.49 -17.20 -6.04
CA PRO A 81 -5.20 -18.47 -5.39
C PRO A 81 -4.47 -18.22 -4.04
N ILE A 82 -5.18 -17.62 -3.08
CA ILE A 82 -4.66 -17.35 -1.74
C ILE A 82 -4.79 -18.62 -0.90
N GLN A 83 -3.67 -19.08 -0.34
CA GLN A 83 -3.64 -20.20 0.59
C GLN A 83 -3.77 -19.66 2.01
N PHE A 84 -5.00 -19.49 2.50
CA PHE A 84 -5.23 -19.02 3.87
C PHE A 84 -4.74 -20.01 4.95
N GLY A 85 -4.60 -21.30 4.60
CA GLY A 85 -4.41 -22.39 5.56
C GLY A 85 -5.74 -23.06 5.92
N ASN A 86 -5.71 -24.12 6.72
CA ASN A 86 -6.92 -24.89 7.06
C ASN A 86 -7.80 -24.20 8.10
N ASP A 87 -7.22 -23.33 8.94
CA ASP A 87 -7.91 -22.77 10.10
C ASP A 87 -8.38 -21.33 9.90
N LEU A 88 -7.87 -20.64 8.86
CA LEU A 88 -8.17 -19.24 8.58
C LEU A 88 -9.23 -19.09 7.49
N ARG A 89 -10.25 -18.30 7.80
CA ARG A 89 -11.32 -17.89 6.85
C ARG A 89 -11.85 -16.50 7.19
N PHE A 90 -12.68 -15.91 6.34
CA PHE A 90 -13.42 -14.73 6.73
C PHE A 90 -14.42 -15.06 7.85
N PRO A 91 -14.56 -14.18 8.87
CA PRO A 91 -15.58 -14.35 9.88
C PRO A 91 -16.99 -14.19 9.31
N SER A 92 -17.91 -15.01 9.80
CA SER A 92 -19.34 -14.81 9.64
C SER A 92 -19.84 -13.70 10.57
N LYS A 93 -21.00 -13.13 10.24
CA LYS A 93 -21.62 -12.03 11.01
C LYS A 93 -21.76 -12.30 12.52
N ASN A 94 -21.95 -13.55 12.92
CA ASN A 94 -22.20 -13.93 14.31
C ASN A 94 -20.90 -14.00 15.15
N GLU A 95 -19.74 -13.89 14.51
CA GLU A 95 -18.43 -13.98 15.17
C GLU A 95 -17.89 -12.60 15.59
N PHE A 96 -18.59 -11.52 15.22
CA PHE A 96 -18.27 -10.17 15.65
C PHE A 96 -19.15 -9.71 16.81
N PRO A 97 -18.60 -8.96 17.77
CA PRO A 97 -19.41 -8.27 18.76
C PRO A 97 -20.18 -7.11 18.11
N SER A 98 -21.40 -6.88 18.57
CA SER A 98 -22.16 -5.70 18.19
C SER A 98 -21.42 -4.41 18.63
N PRO A 99 -21.41 -3.34 17.81
CA PRO A 99 -22.20 -3.12 16.58
C PRO A 99 -21.57 -3.62 15.27
N PHE A 100 -20.46 -4.36 15.33
CA PHE A 100 -19.73 -4.79 14.14
C PHE A 100 -20.30 -6.06 13.49
N ASP A 101 -21.23 -6.74 14.16
CA ASP A 101 -21.97 -7.92 13.68
C ASP A 101 -22.80 -7.67 12.40
N GLN A 102 -22.99 -6.41 12.01
CA GLN A 102 -23.74 -6.03 10.82
C GLN A 102 -22.88 -5.39 9.72
N ILE A 103 -21.58 -5.22 9.98
CA ILE A 103 -20.66 -4.57 9.06
C ILE A 103 -19.99 -5.66 8.21
N PRO A 104 -20.15 -5.63 6.87
CA PRO A 104 -19.41 -6.56 6.03
C PRO A 104 -17.91 -6.31 6.17
N ILE A 105 -17.12 -7.38 6.12
CA ILE A 105 -15.67 -7.30 6.20
C ILE A 105 -15.14 -6.38 5.10
N SER A 106 -14.06 -5.66 5.39
CA SER A 106 -13.28 -4.94 4.39
C SER A 106 -11.84 -5.34 4.60
N VAL A 107 -11.12 -5.56 3.51
CA VAL A 107 -9.67 -5.52 3.57
C VAL A 107 -9.20 -4.07 3.46
N LYS A 108 -8.02 -3.77 3.98
CA LYS A 108 -7.35 -2.46 3.88
C LYS A 108 -5.99 -2.66 3.24
N ILE A 109 -5.49 -1.63 2.57
CA ILE A 109 -4.31 -1.73 1.71
C ILE A 109 -3.26 -0.73 2.15
N ALA A 110 -2.01 -1.17 2.16
CA ALA A 110 -0.80 -0.36 2.23
C ALA A 110 0.38 -1.24 1.79
N ASP A 111 1.49 -0.64 1.35
CA ASP A 111 2.75 -1.36 1.13
C ASP A 111 3.46 -1.52 2.49
N TYR A 112 3.21 -2.63 3.19
CA TYR A 112 3.66 -2.83 4.57
C TYR A 112 5.15 -3.20 4.63
N ASN A 113 5.65 -3.90 3.60
CA ASN A 113 7.06 -4.29 3.50
C ASN A 113 7.92 -3.37 2.61
N LEU A 114 7.35 -2.29 2.08
CA LEU A 114 8.00 -1.30 1.20
C LEU A 114 8.67 -1.95 -0.02
N ASP A 115 7.98 -2.89 -0.67
CA ASP A 115 8.47 -3.56 -1.88
C ASP A 115 7.92 -2.97 -3.18
N GLY A 116 7.08 -1.94 -3.09
CA GLY A 116 6.45 -1.26 -4.20
C GLY A 116 5.10 -1.87 -4.62
N TYR A 117 4.67 -2.97 -4.02
CA TYR A 117 3.38 -3.60 -4.28
C TYR A 117 2.48 -3.52 -3.04
N PRO A 118 1.25 -3.02 -3.15
CA PRO A 118 0.39 -2.89 -1.99
C PRO A 118 0.00 -4.25 -1.38
N ASP A 119 0.25 -4.41 -0.09
CA ASP A 119 -0.23 -5.51 0.75
C ASP A 119 -1.67 -5.26 1.23
N MET A 120 -2.27 -6.26 1.88
CA MET A 120 -3.57 -6.11 2.52
C MET A 120 -3.52 -6.48 4.00
N VAL A 121 -4.45 -5.93 4.78
CA VAL A 121 -4.83 -6.47 6.08
C VAL A 121 -6.31 -6.81 6.08
N ALA A 122 -6.63 -7.99 6.63
CA ALA A 122 -7.98 -8.51 6.71
C ALA A 122 -8.24 -9.06 8.12
N ILE A 123 -9.50 -8.97 8.56
CA ILE A 123 -9.93 -9.71 9.74
C ILE A 123 -10.33 -11.11 9.32
N MET A 124 -9.72 -12.10 9.95
CA MET A 124 -9.92 -13.53 9.71
C MET A 124 -10.44 -14.19 10.99
N LYS A 125 -11.21 -15.26 10.85
CA LYS A 125 -11.53 -16.18 11.94
C LYS A 125 -10.44 -17.25 11.95
N ASP A 126 -9.76 -17.36 13.08
CA ASP A 126 -8.90 -18.49 13.38
C ASP A 126 -9.72 -19.56 14.11
N SER A 127 -9.96 -20.66 13.39
CA SER A 127 -10.75 -21.79 13.87
C SER A 127 -10.01 -22.62 14.91
N SER A 128 -8.67 -22.57 14.94
CA SER A 128 -7.86 -23.31 15.91
C SER A 128 -7.96 -22.71 17.32
N ASN A 129 -7.99 -21.38 17.41
CA ASN A 129 -8.07 -20.61 18.65
C ASN A 129 -9.46 -20.06 18.96
N ASP A 130 -10.45 -20.36 18.11
CA ASP A 130 -11.82 -19.86 18.18
C ASP A 130 -11.91 -18.34 18.34
N SER A 131 -11.04 -17.57 17.67
CA SER A 131 -10.97 -16.11 17.82
C SER A 131 -10.87 -15.39 16.48
N THR A 132 -11.35 -14.15 16.42
CA THR A 132 -11.09 -13.27 15.27
C THR A 132 -9.71 -12.63 15.43
N VAL A 133 -8.95 -12.59 14.34
CA VAL A 133 -7.55 -12.15 14.31
C VAL A 133 -7.33 -11.24 13.11
N SER A 134 -6.40 -10.31 13.23
CA SER A 134 -5.94 -9.49 12.11
C SER A 134 -4.84 -10.24 11.37
N ILE A 135 -4.94 -10.40 10.05
CA ILE A 135 -3.94 -11.08 9.22
C ILE A 135 -3.48 -10.12 8.14
N ILE A 136 -2.17 -9.91 8.06
CA ILE A 136 -1.54 -9.23 6.93
C ILE A 136 -1.43 -10.27 5.80
N LEU A 137 -1.95 -9.92 4.63
CA LEU A 137 -1.85 -10.67 3.40
C LEU A 137 -0.80 -9.95 2.55
N GLN A 138 0.41 -10.49 2.52
CA GLN A 138 1.53 -9.90 1.79
C GLN A 138 1.41 -10.21 0.30
N ASN A 139 1.57 -9.19 -0.52
CA ASN A 139 1.49 -9.27 -1.98
C ASN A 139 2.74 -9.99 -2.51
N ARG A 140 2.54 -10.89 -3.49
CA ARG A 140 3.65 -11.55 -4.18
C ARG A 140 3.32 -11.86 -5.63
N ALA A 141 4.36 -12.04 -6.44
CA ALA A 141 4.22 -12.60 -7.77
C ALA A 141 3.61 -13.99 -7.70
N CYS A 142 2.68 -14.27 -8.61
CA CYS A 142 2.01 -15.56 -8.71
C CYS A 142 2.74 -16.46 -9.71
N GLY A 143 2.86 -17.75 -9.39
CA GLY A 143 3.46 -18.75 -10.29
C GLY A 143 4.99 -18.89 -10.19
N THR A 144 5.67 -18.10 -9.36
CA THR A 144 7.11 -18.29 -9.06
C THR A 144 7.37 -19.50 -8.16
N ASP A 145 6.42 -19.83 -7.28
CA ASP A 145 6.53 -20.94 -6.34
C ASP A 145 5.57 -22.08 -6.72
N ASN A 146 6.13 -23.20 -7.21
CA ASN A 146 5.49 -24.53 -7.22
C ASN A 146 4.10 -24.68 -7.90
N ASN A 147 4.03 -24.62 -9.23
CA ASN A 147 2.85 -25.07 -10.02
C ASN A 147 1.51 -24.39 -9.67
N LEU A 148 1.52 -23.25 -8.97
CA LEU A 148 0.30 -22.50 -8.70
C LEU A 148 -0.20 -21.89 -10.03
N HIS A 149 -1.29 -22.44 -10.56
CA HIS A 149 -1.90 -21.93 -11.79
C HIS A 149 -2.68 -20.66 -11.46
N CYS A 150 -2.14 -19.52 -11.89
CA CYS A 150 -2.73 -18.22 -11.65
C CYS A 150 -3.36 -17.68 -12.92
N THR A 151 -4.55 -17.07 -12.79
CA THR A 151 -5.17 -16.31 -13.89
C THR A 151 -4.82 -14.83 -13.83
N TYR A 152 -4.21 -14.39 -12.72
CA TYR A 152 -3.72 -13.05 -12.45
C TYR A 152 -2.24 -13.13 -12.04
N ASN A 153 -1.43 -12.11 -12.35
CA ASN A 153 0.02 -12.10 -12.15
C ASN A 153 0.45 -11.99 -10.67
N ARG A 154 -0.43 -11.52 -9.79
CA ARG A 154 -0.19 -11.38 -8.34
C ARG A 154 -1.12 -12.28 -7.52
N THR A 155 -0.68 -12.60 -6.30
CA THR A 155 -1.49 -13.25 -5.27
C THR A 155 -1.02 -12.77 -3.90
N PHE A 156 -1.66 -13.25 -2.84
CA PHE A 156 -1.29 -12.91 -1.48
C PHE A 156 -0.91 -14.13 -0.65
N THR A 157 -0.03 -13.91 0.33
CA THR A 157 0.34 -14.90 1.34
C THR A 157 -0.02 -14.37 2.72
N PRO A 158 -0.80 -15.11 3.52
CA PRO A 158 -1.04 -14.71 4.90
C PRO A 158 0.24 -14.78 5.73
N GLN A 159 0.52 -13.71 6.44
CA GLN A 159 1.54 -13.66 7.48
C GLN A 159 0.97 -14.27 8.76
N THR A 160 1.50 -15.43 9.14
CA THR A 160 1.03 -16.23 10.28
C THR A 160 2.03 -16.25 11.42
N ASP A 161 2.62 -15.10 11.75
CA ASP A 161 3.45 -14.97 12.94
C ASP A 161 2.57 -15.13 14.19
N GLU A 162 2.86 -16.15 15.00
CA GLU A 162 2.07 -16.48 16.18
C GLU A 162 2.08 -15.35 17.22
N GLU A 163 3.21 -14.65 17.42
CA GLU A 163 3.29 -13.60 18.44
C GLU A 163 2.35 -12.44 18.10
N TYR A 164 2.35 -12.04 16.84
CA TYR A 164 1.45 -11.02 16.31
C TYR A 164 -0.01 -11.45 16.39
N ILE A 165 -0.34 -12.67 15.95
CA ILE A 165 -1.72 -13.19 15.99
C ILE A 165 -2.26 -13.25 17.42
N LEU A 166 -1.44 -13.70 18.38
CA LEU A 166 -1.80 -13.79 19.79
C LEU A 166 -2.06 -12.40 20.40
N ALA A 167 -1.22 -11.42 20.07
CA ALA A 167 -1.40 -10.05 20.51
C ALA A 167 -2.60 -9.37 19.85
N ALA A 168 -3.00 -9.84 18.66
CA ALA A 168 -4.09 -9.31 17.85
C ALA A 168 -5.46 -10.02 18.02
N ARG A 169 -5.68 -10.78 19.10
CA ARG A 169 -6.92 -11.57 19.29
C ARG A 169 -8.17 -10.71 19.50
N ASN A 170 -9.32 -11.29 19.16
CA ASN A 170 -10.62 -10.60 19.15
C ASN A 170 -10.63 -9.35 18.27
N ALA A 171 -9.85 -9.37 17.19
CA ALA A 171 -9.79 -8.28 16.23
C ALA A 171 -11.15 -8.08 15.56
N THR A 172 -11.59 -6.84 15.50
CA THR A 172 -12.86 -6.42 14.93
C THR A 172 -12.64 -5.53 13.70
N LEU A 173 -11.60 -4.70 13.73
CA LEU A 173 -11.16 -3.87 12.61
C LEU A 173 -9.64 -3.80 12.63
N ALA A 174 -9.03 -3.76 11.45
CA ALA A 174 -7.60 -3.51 11.30
C ALA A 174 -7.40 -2.54 10.14
N VAL A 175 -6.46 -1.61 10.31
CA VAL A 175 -6.09 -0.61 9.30
C VAL A 175 -4.58 -0.39 9.35
N PHE A 176 -3.99 -0.12 8.19
CA PHE A 176 -2.65 0.43 8.13
C PHE A 176 -2.70 1.94 8.33
N PHE A 177 -1.75 2.47 9.10
CA PHE A 177 -1.58 3.90 9.32
C PHE A 177 -0.16 4.16 9.83
N ASP A 178 0.58 5.07 9.21
CA ASP A 178 1.88 5.52 9.71
C ASP A 178 1.64 6.46 10.91
N VAL A 179 1.70 5.92 12.13
CA VAL A 179 1.38 6.67 13.36
C VAL A 179 2.53 7.61 13.73
N LEU A 180 3.76 7.20 13.41
CA LEU A 180 4.97 7.91 13.79
C LEU A 180 5.46 8.88 12.70
N GLU A 181 4.79 8.92 11.54
CA GLU A 181 5.17 9.70 10.37
C GLU A 181 6.61 9.39 9.91
N ASP A 182 7.05 8.15 10.07
CA ASP A 182 8.41 7.70 9.74
C ASP A 182 8.53 7.05 8.35
N GLY A 183 7.41 6.96 7.63
CA GLY A 183 7.32 6.40 6.29
C GLY A 183 7.02 4.90 6.26
N TYR A 184 6.90 4.25 7.42
CA TYR A 184 6.54 2.83 7.52
C TYR A 184 5.09 2.70 7.98
N PRO A 185 4.21 2.03 7.21
CA PRO A 185 2.85 1.82 7.67
C PRO A 185 2.82 0.93 8.91
N ASP A 186 2.39 1.48 10.04
CA ASP A 186 2.07 0.71 11.24
C ASP A 186 0.71 0.05 11.08
N LEU A 187 0.39 -0.87 12.00
CA LEU A 187 -0.91 -1.50 12.05
C LEU A 187 -1.69 -1.09 13.29
N LEU A 188 -2.90 -0.57 13.09
CA LEU A 188 -3.86 -0.30 14.15
C LEU A 188 -4.97 -1.36 14.14
N VAL A 189 -5.18 -2.03 15.27
CA VAL A 189 -6.19 -3.08 15.43
C VAL A 189 -7.16 -2.69 16.54
N LEU A 190 -8.44 -2.63 16.20
CA LEU A 190 -9.52 -2.54 17.17
C LEU A 190 -9.88 -3.95 17.63
N GLN A 191 -9.73 -4.22 18.92
CA GLN A 191 -10.09 -5.48 19.54
C GLN A 191 -11.26 -5.30 20.48
N GLY A 192 -12.10 -6.32 20.60
CA GLY A 192 -13.14 -6.34 21.61
C GLY A 192 -13.98 -7.60 21.56
N SER A 193 -14.54 -7.97 22.71
CA SER A 193 -15.44 -9.14 22.83
C SER A 193 -16.87 -8.75 23.17
N SER A 194 -17.14 -7.46 23.46
CA SER A 194 -18.48 -6.99 23.83
C SER A 194 -18.64 -5.48 23.59
N LYS A 195 -19.89 -5.02 23.53
CA LYS A 195 -20.31 -3.64 23.21
C LYS A 195 -19.57 -2.50 23.93
N GLN A 196 -18.98 -2.76 25.10
CA GLN A 196 -18.39 -1.72 25.96
C GLN A 196 -16.87 -1.87 26.14
N ASN A 197 -16.26 -2.93 25.60
CA ASN A 197 -14.86 -3.26 25.82
C ASN A 197 -14.11 -3.34 24.49
N PHE A 198 -14.06 -2.22 23.78
CA PHE A 198 -13.20 -2.08 22.62
C PHE A 198 -11.91 -1.37 23.00
N GLN A 199 -10.78 -1.89 22.55
CA GLN A 199 -9.45 -1.32 22.75
C GLN A 199 -8.76 -1.19 21.39
N LEU A 200 -8.13 -0.05 21.16
CA LEU A 200 -7.29 0.18 20.00
C LEU A 200 -5.84 -0.17 20.38
N ILE A 201 -5.25 -1.11 19.67
CA ILE A 201 -3.85 -1.53 19.83
C ILE A 201 -3.10 -1.14 18.58
N GLY A 202 -1.93 -0.52 18.75
CA GLY A 202 -1.00 -0.21 17.66
C GLY A 202 0.18 -1.18 17.68
N PHE A 203 0.51 -1.73 16.51
CA PHE A 203 1.69 -2.52 16.25
C PHE A 203 2.61 -1.69 15.38
N GLN A 204 3.72 -1.25 15.97
CA GLN A 204 4.72 -0.49 15.22
C GLN A 204 5.42 -1.40 14.22
N ASN A 205 5.50 -0.98 12.97
CA ASN A 205 6.28 -1.67 11.96
C ASN A 205 7.74 -1.25 12.07
N SER A 206 8.58 -2.12 12.63
CA SER A 206 10.01 -1.88 12.73
C SER A 206 10.76 -2.43 11.51
N LEU A 207 10.28 -2.11 10.30
CA LEU A 207 10.96 -2.51 9.08
C LEU A 207 12.32 -1.80 9.02
N VAL A 208 13.40 -2.54 9.28
CA VAL A 208 14.75 -2.01 9.14
C VAL A 208 15.15 -2.14 7.67
N GLN A 209 14.70 -1.21 6.82
CA GLN A 209 15.35 -0.99 5.54
C GLN A 209 16.43 0.07 5.73
N ASP A 210 17.66 -0.25 5.33
CA ASP A 210 18.79 0.68 5.38
C ASP A 210 18.56 1.86 4.41
N VAL A 211 17.85 2.88 4.87
CA VAL A 211 17.68 4.13 4.13
C VAL A 211 19.01 4.89 4.09
N HIS A 212 19.71 4.75 2.97
CA HIS A 212 20.91 5.53 2.65
C HIS A 212 20.50 6.79 1.88
N PHE A 213 20.76 7.97 2.43
CA PHE A 213 20.66 9.21 1.65
C PHE A 213 22.04 9.61 1.12
N ILE A 214 22.09 10.05 -0.13
CA ILE A 214 23.30 10.57 -0.76
C ILE A 214 23.14 12.07 -0.98
N LYS A 215 23.97 12.85 -0.27
CA LYS A 215 24.07 14.30 -0.48
C LYS A 215 25.28 14.60 -1.37
N VAL A 216 25.02 14.98 -2.61
CA VAL A 216 26.06 15.45 -3.54
C VAL A 216 26.08 16.97 -3.52
N MET A 217 27.25 17.56 -3.29
CA MET A 217 27.49 18.99 -3.42
C MET A 217 28.65 19.21 -4.38
N VAL A 218 28.45 20.02 -5.41
CA VAL A 218 29.49 20.32 -6.39
C VAL A 218 30.15 21.64 -6.00
N LEU A 219 31.35 21.56 -5.43
CA LEU A 219 32.13 22.76 -5.08
C LEU A 219 32.86 23.26 -6.33
N SER A 220 32.60 24.50 -6.74
CA SER A 220 33.45 25.18 -7.72
C SER A 220 34.49 26.03 -6.99
N THR A 221 35.75 25.94 -7.42
CA THR A 221 36.80 26.86 -6.97
C THR A 221 36.93 27.97 -8.01
N PHE A 222 36.84 29.22 -7.56
CA PHE A 222 37.26 30.36 -8.38
C PHE A 222 38.71 30.68 -8.02
N SER A 223 39.63 30.62 -8.98
CA SER A 223 41.02 31.06 -8.76
C SER A 223 41.03 32.58 -8.65
N CYS A 224 41.23 33.07 -7.43
CA CYS A 224 41.41 34.48 -7.15
C CYS A 224 42.90 34.81 -7.22
N ASP A 225 43.36 35.35 -8.36
CA ASP A 225 44.78 35.66 -8.58
C ASP A 225 45.32 36.77 -7.63
N THR A 226 44.44 37.53 -6.98
CA THR A 226 44.78 38.61 -6.04
C THR A 226 44.59 38.25 -4.56
N CYS A 227 44.27 36.99 -4.24
CA CYS A 227 44.05 36.57 -2.86
C CYS A 227 45.40 36.28 -2.18
N SER A 228 46.08 37.36 -1.78
CA SER A 228 47.30 37.33 -0.97
C SER A 228 47.13 36.39 0.23
N HIS A 229 48.11 35.51 0.43
CA HIS A 229 48.20 34.53 1.50
C HIS A 229 47.62 35.04 2.83
N GLN A 230 46.35 34.69 3.16
CA GLN A 230 45.83 34.43 4.52
C GLN A 230 44.29 34.40 4.68
N GLN A 231 43.46 34.51 3.64
CA GLN A 231 42.00 34.46 3.85
C GLN A 231 41.30 33.45 2.94
N LYS A 232 40.48 32.61 3.60
CA LYS A 232 39.62 31.52 3.10
C LYS A 232 39.32 31.61 1.60
N LEU A 233 39.65 30.54 0.86
CA LEU A 233 39.17 30.33 -0.50
C LEU A 233 37.63 30.47 -0.52
N PRO A 234 37.05 31.35 -1.36
CA PRO A 234 35.61 31.43 -1.51
C PRO A 234 35.13 30.15 -2.21
N TYR A 235 34.33 29.35 -1.52
CA TYR A 235 33.59 28.26 -2.14
C TYR A 235 32.51 28.87 -3.04
N GLY A 236 32.52 28.52 -4.32
CA GLY A 236 31.61 29.09 -5.32
C GLY A 236 30.19 28.54 -5.20
N ASN A 237 29.21 29.38 -5.57
CA ASN A 237 27.82 28.97 -5.75
C ASN A 237 27.67 27.94 -6.87
N ASP A 238 26.63 27.10 -6.79
CA ASP A 238 26.24 26.15 -7.84
C ASP A 238 26.12 26.88 -9.19
N GLN A 239 26.97 26.50 -10.15
CA GLN A 239 26.86 27.05 -11.51
C GLN A 239 25.70 26.37 -12.24
N PRO A 240 24.92 27.11 -13.05
CA PRO A 240 23.86 26.52 -13.87
C PRO A 240 24.43 25.45 -14.82
N GLY A 241 23.76 24.30 -14.91
CA GLY A 241 24.08 23.27 -15.91
C GLY A 241 24.89 22.07 -15.39
N GLN A 242 25.12 21.94 -14.10
CA GLN A 242 25.72 20.75 -13.52
C GLN A 242 24.73 19.58 -13.53
N SER A 243 25.19 18.40 -13.93
CA SER A 243 24.41 17.16 -13.90
C SER A 243 25.15 16.10 -13.09
N ILE A 244 24.44 15.43 -12.19
CA ILE A 244 24.95 14.31 -11.43
C ILE A 244 24.33 13.04 -12.01
N LYS A 245 25.16 12.03 -12.26
CA LYS A 245 24.72 10.68 -12.64
C LYS A 245 25.17 9.71 -11.56
N MET A 246 24.23 8.95 -11.02
CA MET A 246 24.51 7.87 -10.07
C MET A 246 24.10 6.54 -10.70
N GLU A 247 24.91 5.51 -10.50
CA GLU A 247 24.62 4.15 -10.95
C GLU A 247 24.65 3.25 -9.72
N THR A 248 23.50 2.70 -9.35
CA THR A 248 23.38 1.68 -8.30
C THR A 248 23.39 0.30 -8.95
N ILE A 249 24.27 -0.57 -8.47
CA ILE A 249 24.34 -1.96 -8.92
C ILE A 249 23.95 -2.84 -7.74
N THR A 250 22.77 -3.45 -7.79
CA THR A 250 22.37 -4.48 -6.84
C THR A 250 23.04 -5.79 -7.24
N ILE A 251 23.82 -6.39 -6.32
CA ILE A 251 24.63 -7.60 -6.62
C ILE A 251 23.75 -8.86 -6.78
N LEU A 252 22.45 -8.79 -6.48
CA LEU A 252 21.65 -10.00 -6.28
C LEU A 252 20.82 -10.54 -7.45
N ASP A 253 20.46 -9.80 -8.51
CA ASP A 253 19.60 -10.42 -9.56
C ASP A 253 19.70 -9.80 -10.96
N GLY A 254 20.92 -9.58 -11.47
CA GLY A 254 21.19 -9.52 -12.92
C GLY A 254 20.44 -8.51 -13.81
N ILE A 255 19.58 -7.65 -13.26
CA ILE A 255 18.78 -6.66 -14.00
C ILE A 255 19.42 -5.29 -13.80
N LYS A 256 19.75 -4.66 -14.94
CA LYS A 256 20.28 -3.29 -15.02
C LYS A 256 19.19 -2.34 -15.50
N ASP A 257 19.26 -1.14 -14.94
CA ASP A 257 18.75 0.16 -15.41
C ASP A 257 17.50 0.71 -14.71
N ASN A 258 17.75 1.56 -13.71
CA ASN A 258 16.85 2.65 -13.35
C ASN A 258 17.60 3.98 -13.53
N TRP A 259 17.08 4.86 -14.39
CA TRP A 259 17.62 6.20 -14.61
C TRP A 259 16.82 7.20 -13.77
N ILE A 260 17.50 7.92 -12.89
CA ILE A 260 16.94 9.13 -12.28
C ILE A 260 17.73 10.31 -12.81
N GLN A 261 17.14 11.05 -13.75
CA GLN A 261 17.64 12.36 -14.14
C GLN A 261 17.00 13.42 -13.24
N LEU A 262 17.70 13.81 -12.18
CA LEU A 262 17.31 15.00 -11.42
C LEU A 262 17.76 16.25 -12.19
N SER A 263 16.91 16.75 -13.08
CA SER A 263 17.06 18.09 -13.65
C SER A 263 16.39 19.11 -12.72
N GLY A 264 17.10 19.51 -11.66
CA GLY A 264 16.66 20.60 -10.81
C GLY A 264 16.94 21.96 -11.47
N ARG A 265 15.90 22.68 -11.93
CA ARG A 265 16.00 24.14 -12.05
C ARG A 265 15.84 24.74 -10.65
N LEU A 266 16.96 25.05 -10.01
CA LEU A 266 16.96 25.95 -8.86
C LEU A 266 16.83 27.39 -9.37
N ASN A 267 15.61 27.93 -9.37
CA ASN A 267 15.40 29.36 -9.55
C ASN A 267 15.71 30.08 -8.23
N PHE A 268 16.91 30.64 -8.10
CA PHE A 268 17.16 31.66 -7.07
C PHE A 268 16.88 33.04 -7.65
N GLN A 269 16.03 33.80 -6.96
CA GLN A 269 15.91 35.24 -7.15
C GLN A 269 17.21 35.89 -6.65
N ILE A 270 18.00 36.45 -7.57
CA ILE A 270 19.25 37.16 -7.26
C ILE A 270 18.87 38.48 -6.59
N ASN A 271 19.08 38.59 -5.28
CA ASN A 271 19.26 39.90 -4.66
C ASN A 271 20.70 40.35 -4.93
N TYR A 272 20.86 41.37 -5.77
CA TYR A 272 22.14 42.04 -5.95
C TYR A 272 22.54 42.72 -4.63
N SER A 273 23.54 42.21 -3.93
CA SER A 273 24.43 43.05 -3.13
C SER A 273 25.70 43.30 -3.95
N LYS A 274 25.65 44.32 -4.81
CA LYS A 274 26.87 45.01 -5.23
C LYS A 274 27.39 45.77 -4.02
N THR A 275 28.63 45.51 -3.60
CA THR A 275 29.65 46.54 -3.38
C THR A 275 31.02 45.89 -3.14
N CYS A 276 31.79 45.71 -4.21
CA CYS A 276 33.19 46.13 -4.19
C CYS A 276 33.26 47.35 -5.11
N SER A 277 33.22 48.55 -4.53
CA SER A 277 33.60 49.77 -5.22
C SER A 277 35.11 49.95 -5.03
N PHE A 278 35.85 49.89 -6.14
CA PHE A 278 37.14 50.55 -6.24
C PHE A 278 36.85 51.99 -6.64
N ASP A 279 37.27 52.96 -5.83
CA ASP A 279 37.54 54.33 -6.26
C ASP A 279 38.82 54.78 -5.51
N ASP A 280 39.86 55.06 -6.30
CA ASP A 280 41.21 55.62 -6.04
C ASP A 280 41.97 55.29 -4.74
#